data_AF-A0A535M0S0-F1
#
_entry.id   AF-A0A535M0S0-F1
#
_cell.length_a   1.000
_cell.length_b   1.000
_cell.length_c   1.000
_cell.angle_alpha   90.00
_cell.angle_beta   90.00
_cell.angle_gamma   90.00
#
_symmetry.space_group_name_H-M   'P 1'
#
loop_
_entity.id
_entity.type
_entity.pdbx_description
1 polymer ?
#
loop_
_entity_poly.entity_id
_entity_poly.type
_entity_poly.pdbx_seq_one_letter_code
_entity_poly.pdbx_strand_id
1 'polypeptide(L)'
;MSLDRARVLREERGAVLDLCRTLTPAEWATASDCAGWSVQDVVAHMGAAFHGFFTPWLLRVMRTSSIERSNDGDVESRRGREPARVLREYEAWGGRVLGIMPLTQRPPLRGLRLPLGDIGRYPMGLLASAFTFDHHVHLRRAELDRPAPGAGPHRPRRRGLDGRAAGGEGAAGAGGTLAGGGRDDHRRRRRLPDLGDDPAAVARLRPGDRG
;
A
#
# COMPACT_ATOMS: atom_id res chain seq x y z
N MET A 1 -3.70 5.70 31.34
CA MET A 1 -4.67 5.87 30.23
C MET A 1 -4.33 4.88 29.13
N SER A 2 -5.27 4.02 28.71
CA SER A 2 -5.05 3.15 27.56
C SER A 2 -5.29 3.94 26.28
N LEU A 3 -4.38 3.85 25.30
CA LEU A 3 -4.58 4.45 23.98
C LEU A 3 -5.78 3.78 23.29
N ASP A 4 -6.79 4.58 22.91
CA ASP A 4 -7.87 4.12 22.04
C ASP A 4 -7.39 4.14 20.58
N ARG A 5 -6.77 3.03 20.17
CA ARG A 5 -6.18 2.88 18.83
C ARG A 5 -7.23 2.99 17.71
N ALA A 6 -8.45 2.54 17.96
CA ALA A 6 -9.52 2.60 16.96
C ALA A 6 -10.00 4.04 16.74
N ARG A 7 -10.04 4.85 17.79
CA ARG A 7 -10.28 6.30 17.67
C ARG A 7 -9.19 6.99 16.86
N VAL A 8 -7.92 6.71 17.14
CA VAL A 8 -6.80 7.34 16.41
C VAL A 8 -6.83 6.98 14.91
N LEU A 9 -7.11 5.72 14.56
CA LEU A 9 -7.30 5.33 13.16
C LEU A 9 -8.47 6.07 12.50
N ARG A 10 -9.57 6.31 13.23
CA ARG A 10 -10.71 7.07 12.71
C ARG A 10 -10.32 8.52 12.39
N GLU A 11 -9.50 9.14 13.24
CA GLU A 11 -9.01 10.50 13.07
C GLU A 11 -8.07 10.60 11.86
N GLU A 12 -7.09 9.71 11.73
CA GLU A 12 -6.18 9.68 10.57
C GLU A 12 -6.95 9.43 9.25
N ARG A 13 -7.91 8.50 9.23
CA ARG A 13 -8.78 8.30 8.06
C ARG A 13 -9.60 9.55 7.73
N GLY A 14 -10.10 10.26 8.74
CA GLY A 14 -10.81 11.52 8.56
C GLY A 14 -9.94 12.55 7.85
N ALA A 15 -8.70 12.73 8.33
CA ALA A 15 -7.74 13.66 7.74
C ALA A 15 -7.42 13.31 6.28
N VAL A 16 -7.25 12.03 5.93
CA VAL A 16 -7.06 11.59 4.54
C VAL A 16 -8.27 11.94 3.67
N LEU A 17 -9.50 11.69 4.16
CA LEU A 17 -10.71 12.03 3.40
C LEU A 17 -10.87 13.52 3.17
N ASP A 18 -10.62 14.33 4.20
CA ASP A 18 -10.76 15.78 4.12
C ASP A 18 -9.76 16.37 3.12
N LEU A 19 -8.52 15.89 3.16
CA LEU A 19 -7.50 16.23 2.18
C LEU A 19 -7.91 15.87 0.76
N CYS A 20 -8.30 14.60 0.54
CA CYS A 20 -8.67 14.07 -0.79
C CYS A 20 -9.84 14.83 -1.43
N ARG A 21 -10.78 15.34 -0.62
CA ARG A 21 -11.92 16.14 -1.09
C ARG A 21 -11.53 17.53 -1.59
N THR A 22 -10.36 18.05 -1.21
CA THR A 22 -9.85 19.35 -1.68
C THR A 22 -8.98 19.27 -2.93
N LEU A 23 -8.57 18.06 -3.33
CA LEU A 23 -7.63 17.86 -4.42
C LEU A 23 -8.29 18.06 -5.79
N THR A 24 -7.64 18.84 -6.63
CA THR A 24 -7.92 18.95 -8.07
C THR A 24 -7.41 17.71 -8.81
N PRO A 25 -7.92 17.43 -10.04
CA PRO A 25 -7.41 16.32 -10.85
C PRO A 25 -5.90 16.36 -11.11
N ALA A 26 -5.30 17.54 -11.24
CA ALA A 26 -3.86 17.69 -11.43
C ALA A 26 -3.06 17.35 -10.16
N GLU A 27 -3.56 17.73 -8.97
CA GLU A 27 -2.94 17.37 -7.70
C GLU A 27 -3.03 15.85 -7.44
N TRP A 28 -4.13 15.20 -7.82
CA TRP A 28 -4.24 13.73 -7.78
C TRP A 28 -3.17 13.01 -8.62
N ALA A 29 -2.80 13.58 -9.77
CA ALA A 29 -1.79 13.04 -10.66
C ALA A 29 -0.35 13.40 -10.28
N THR A 30 -0.15 14.24 -9.26
CA THR A 30 1.19 14.67 -8.83
C THR A 30 1.96 13.50 -8.23
N ALA A 31 3.26 13.43 -8.52
CA ALA A 31 4.15 12.43 -7.96
C ALA A 31 4.23 12.56 -6.43
N SER A 32 4.23 11.41 -5.74
CA SER A 32 4.46 11.31 -4.29
C SER A 32 5.91 10.94 -3.99
N ASP A 33 6.29 10.98 -2.71
CA ASP A 33 7.59 10.48 -2.23
C ASP A 33 7.74 8.96 -2.36
N CYS A 34 6.65 8.24 -2.57
CA CYS A 34 6.70 6.84 -2.97
C CYS A 34 7.12 6.78 -4.45
N ALA A 35 8.33 6.29 -4.71
CA ALA A 35 8.91 6.28 -6.05
C ALA A 35 7.98 5.61 -7.07
N GLY A 36 7.63 6.34 -8.14
CA GLY A 36 6.74 5.84 -9.20
C GLY A 36 5.25 5.85 -8.86
N TRP A 37 4.85 6.41 -7.71
CA TRP A 37 3.46 6.53 -7.29
C TRP A 37 3.03 7.99 -7.28
N SER A 38 1.86 8.27 -7.85
CA SER A 38 1.13 9.54 -7.69
C SER A 38 0.38 9.59 -6.34
N VAL A 39 -0.17 10.75 -6.01
CA VAL A 39 -1.11 10.88 -4.86
C VAL A 39 -2.27 9.90 -5.00
N GLN A 40 -2.81 9.73 -6.21
CA GLN A 40 -3.85 8.73 -6.48
C GLN A 40 -3.39 7.31 -6.15
N ASP A 41 -2.17 6.94 -6.53
CA ASP A 41 -1.62 5.61 -6.28
C ASP A 41 -1.48 5.34 -4.78
N VAL A 42 -1.07 6.34 -4.00
CA VAL A 42 -1.00 6.24 -2.53
C VAL A 42 -2.38 6.02 -1.90
N VAL A 43 -3.41 6.76 -2.32
CA VAL A 43 -4.78 6.55 -1.82
C VAL A 43 -5.33 5.21 -2.28
N ALA A 44 -5.01 4.79 -3.51
CA ALA A 44 -5.37 3.47 -4.03
C ALA A 44 -4.75 2.35 -3.20
N HIS A 45 -3.49 2.48 -2.79
CA HIS A 45 -2.81 1.57 -1.88
C HIS A 45 -3.52 1.46 -0.52
N MET A 46 -3.78 2.60 0.14
CA MET A 46 -4.47 2.58 1.44
C MET A 46 -5.89 1.99 1.33
N GLY A 47 -6.60 2.30 0.25
CA GLY A 47 -7.92 1.72 -0.03
C GLY A 47 -7.85 0.21 -0.29
N ALA A 48 -6.85 -0.24 -1.02
CA ALA A 48 -6.58 -1.66 -1.25
C ALA A 48 -6.23 -2.40 0.04
N ALA A 49 -5.45 -1.79 0.94
CA ALA A 49 -5.13 -2.37 2.23
C ALA A 49 -6.39 -2.59 3.10
N PHE A 50 -7.32 -1.62 3.10
CA PHE A 50 -8.61 -1.78 3.77
C PHE A 50 -9.51 -2.82 3.10
N HIS A 51 -9.63 -2.78 1.77
CA HIS A 51 -10.45 -3.72 1.02
C HIS A 51 -9.94 -5.15 1.17
N GLY A 52 -8.63 -5.33 1.03
CA GLY A 52 -7.93 -6.60 1.09
C GLY A 52 -8.15 -7.36 2.39
N PHE A 53 -8.42 -6.66 3.50
CA PHE A 53 -8.78 -7.28 4.78
C PHE A 53 -10.05 -8.15 4.70
N PHE A 54 -10.95 -7.87 3.77
CA PHE A 54 -12.24 -8.56 3.59
C PHE A 54 -12.26 -9.56 2.43
N THR A 55 -11.13 -9.79 1.77
CA THR A 55 -11.05 -10.68 0.62
C THR A 55 -9.99 -11.76 0.84
N PRO A 56 -9.96 -12.81 -0.01
CA PRO A 56 -8.86 -13.79 0.00
C PRO A 56 -7.47 -13.16 -0.21
N TRP A 57 -7.39 -11.88 -0.57
CA TRP A 57 -6.15 -11.11 -0.60
C TRP A 57 -5.44 -11.07 0.74
N LEU A 58 -6.16 -10.97 1.87
CA LEU A 58 -5.53 -10.97 3.20
C LEU A 58 -4.68 -12.23 3.39
N LEU A 59 -5.19 -13.39 2.95
CA LEU A 59 -4.46 -14.66 2.97
C LEU A 59 -3.20 -14.64 2.08
N ARG A 60 -3.19 -13.84 1.01
CA ARG A 60 -2.04 -13.65 0.12
C ARG A 60 -0.98 -12.77 0.77
N VAL A 61 -1.36 -11.65 1.38
CA VAL A 61 -0.44 -10.77 2.13
C VAL A 61 0.14 -11.49 3.34
N MET A 62 -0.65 -12.28 4.05
CA MET A 62 -0.15 -13.09 5.16
C MET A 62 0.89 -14.14 4.73
N ARG A 63 1.01 -14.44 3.44
CA ARG A 63 1.90 -15.47 2.87
C ARG A 63 2.92 -14.92 1.86
N THR A 64 2.89 -13.63 1.56
CA THR A 64 3.81 -13.06 0.57
C THR A 64 5.23 -13.01 1.11
N SER A 65 6.22 -13.20 0.25
CA SER A 65 7.63 -13.00 0.54
C SER A 65 8.11 -11.57 0.21
N SER A 66 7.19 -10.69 -0.19
CA SER A 66 7.44 -9.26 -0.36
C SER A 66 6.12 -8.52 -0.33
N ILE A 67 5.95 -7.71 0.71
CA ILE A 67 4.79 -6.83 0.85
C ILE A 67 4.84 -5.69 -0.16
N GLU A 68 6.03 -5.16 -0.45
CA GLU A 68 6.24 -4.12 -1.47
C GLU A 68 5.70 -4.54 -2.84
N ARG A 69 6.08 -5.73 -3.34
CA ARG A 69 5.55 -6.23 -4.62
C ARG A 69 4.05 -6.49 -4.60
N SER A 70 3.47 -6.83 -3.44
CA SER A 70 2.03 -6.97 -3.31
C SER A 70 1.36 -5.61 -3.47
N ASN A 71 1.87 -4.61 -2.75
CA ASN A 71 1.37 -3.24 -2.79
C ASN A 71 1.43 -2.66 -4.20
N ASP A 72 2.55 -2.84 -4.92
CA ASP A 72 2.69 -2.42 -6.32
C ASP A 72 1.63 -3.07 -7.22
N GLY A 73 1.37 -4.36 -7.05
CA GLY A 73 0.34 -5.06 -7.82
C GLY A 73 -1.07 -4.51 -7.53
N ASP A 74 -1.35 -4.14 -6.29
CA ASP A 74 -2.64 -3.56 -5.90
C ASP A 74 -2.85 -2.16 -6.44
N VAL A 75 -1.79 -1.34 -6.43
CA VAL A 75 -1.77 -0.02 -7.08
C VAL A 75 -1.96 -0.17 -8.59
N GLU A 76 -1.20 -1.05 -9.23
CA GLU A 76 -1.27 -1.30 -10.68
C GLU A 76 -2.69 -1.68 -11.12
N SER A 77 -3.38 -2.55 -10.36
CA SER A 77 -4.77 -2.95 -10.65
C SER A 77 -5.79 -1.80 -10.57
N ARG A 78 -5.40 -0.67 -9.97
CA ARG A 78 -6.20 0.54 -9.80
C ARG A 78 -5.73 1.69 -10.68
N ARG A 79 -4.58 1.56 -11.35
CA ARG A 79 -4.10 2.55 -12.32
C ARG A 79 -5.13 2.72 -13.45
N GLY A 80 -5.40 3.96 -13.82
CA GLY A 80 -6.42 4.31 -14.81
C GLY A 80 -7.86 4.40 -14.28
N ARG A 81 -8.12 4.11 -13.00
CA ARG A 81 -9.41 4.46 -12.38
C ARG A 81 -9.49 5.98 -12.20
N GLU A 82 -10.69 6.52 -12.29
CA GLU A 82 -10.96 7.92 -11.90
C GLU A 82 -10.65 8.16 -10.41
N PRO A 83 -10.06 9.31 -10.02
CA PRO A 83 -9.77 9.63 -8.62
C PRO A 83 -10.98 9.48 -7.70
N ALA A 84 -12.16 9.92 -8.17
CA ALA A 84 -13.40 9.79 -7.42
C ALA A 84 -13.79 8.32 -7.14
N ARG A 85 -13.44 7.39 -8.04
CA ARG A 85 -13.67 5.95 -7.81
C ARG A 85 -12.71 5.39 -6.77
N VAL A 86 -11.44 5.81 -6.81
CA VAL A 86 -10.43 5.44 -5.80
C VAL A 86 -10.84 5.95 -4.42
N LEU A 87 -11.25 7.20 -4.31
CA LEU A 87 -11.71 7.79 -3.05
C LEU A 87 -12.95 7.08 -2.50
N ARG A 88 -13.94 6.74 -3.35
CA ARG A 88 -15.12 5.97 -2.91
C ARG A 88 -14.75 4.58 -2.39
N GLU A 89 -13.81 3.90 -3.04
CA GLU A 89 -13.32 2.59 -2.56
C GLU A 89 -12.67 2.73 -1.18
N TYR A 90 -11.76 3.70 -1.02
CA TYR A 90 -11.11 4.01 0.26
C TYR A 90 -12.13 4.33 1.37
N GLU A 91 -13.10 5.21 1.08
CA GLU A 91 -14.14 5.60 2.02
C GLU A 91 -14.98 4.38 2.44
N ALA A 92 -15.46 3.61 1.47
CA ALA A 92 -16.31 2.45 1.69
C ALA A 92 -15.62 1.37 2.55
N TRP A 93 -14.39 1.00 2.22
CA TRP A 93 -13.69 -0.08 2.91
C TRP A 93 -13.08 0.37 4.24
N GLY A 94 -12.57 1.60 4.32
CA GLY A 94 -12.11 2.15 5.59
C GLY A 94 -13.22 2.25 6.63
N GLY A 95 -14.45 2.59 6.22
CA GLY A 95 -15.62 2.57 7.11
C GLY A 95 -15.92 1.16 7.66
N ARG A 96 -15.83 0.14 6.80
CA ARG A 96 -16.02 -1.27 7.20
C ARG A 96 -14.93 -1.74 8.17
N VAL A 97 -13.65 -1.42 7.89
CA VAL A 97 -12.53 -1.72 8.79
C VAL A 97 -12.74 -1.07 10.16
N LEU A 98 -13.12 0.21 10.21
CA LEU A 98 -13.39 0.90 11.47
C LEU A 98 -14.54 0.27 12.27
N GLY A 99 -15.57 -0.24 11.60
CA GLY A 99 -16.69 -0.92 12.26
C GLY A 99 -16.27 -2.18 13.03
N ILE A 100 -15.31 -2.93 12.52
CA ILE A 100 -14.82 -4.16 13.15
C ILE A 100 -13.59 -3.95 14.04
N MET A 101 -12.89 -2.82 13.92
CA MET A 101 -11.63 -2.57 14.63
C MET A 101 -11.74 -2.71 16.16
N PRO A 102 -12.82 -2.29 16.84
CA PRO A 102 -12.96 -2.48 18.29
C PRO A 102 -12.91 -3.96 18.72
N LEU A 103 -13.32 -4.90 17.87
CA LEU A 103 -13.27 -6.34 18.17
C LEU A 103 -11.82 -6.83 18.31
N THR A 104 -10.91 -6.29 17.51
CA THR A 104 -9.48 -6.63 17.54
C THR A 104 -8.79 -6.19 18.84
N GLN A 105 -9.42 -5.29 19.61
CA GLN A 105 -8.89 -4.76 20.87
C GLN A 105 -9.37 -5.54 22.09
N ARG A 106 -10.24 -6.55 21.91
CA ARG A 106 -10.82 -7.36 23.00
C ARG A 106 -10.28 -8.79 23.00
N PRO A 107 -10.08 -9.43 24.16
CA PRO A 107 -9.81 -10.87 24.23
C PRO A 107 -10.97 -11.69 23.64
N PRO A 108 -10.70 -12.87 23.06
CA PRO A 108 -9.37 -13.45 22.82
C PRO A 108 -8.67 -12.86 21.59
N LEU A 109 -9.40 -12.17 20.69
CA LEU A 109 -8.87 -11.67 19.41
C LEU A 109 -7.62 -10.81 19.58
N ARG A 110 -7.58 -9.93 20.58
CA ARG A 110 -6.42 -9.06 20.88
C ARG A 110 -5.08 -9.79 20.94
N GLY A 111 -5.07 -11.02 21.46
CA GLY A 111 -3.87 -11.83 21.64
C GLY A 111 -3.50 -12.69 20.44
N LEU A 112 -4.40 -12.88 19.47
CA LEU A 112 -4.14 -13.69 18.29
C LEU A 112 -3.01 -13.06 17.46
N ARG A 113 -2.06 -13.88 16.97
CA ARG A 113 -0.93 -13.39 16.18
C ARG A 113 -1.15 -13.63 14.69
N LEU A 114 -1.24 -12.54 13.93
CA LEU A 114 -1.32 -12.58 12.46
C LEU A 114 0.09 -12.57 11.86
N PRO A 115 0.42 -13.49 10.95
CA PRO A 115 1.60 -13.34 10.09
C PRO A 115 1.35 -12.24 9.05
N LEU A 116 2.28 -11.31 8.88
CA LEU A 116 2.26 -10.27 7.85
C LEU A 116 3.46 -10.48 6.94
N GLY A 117 3.28 -11.35 5.93
CA GLY A 117 4.29 -11.67 4.93
C GLY A 117 5.67 -11.97 5.53
N ASP A 118 6.68 -11.29 4.99
CA ASP A 118 8.09 -11.31 5.41
C ASP A 118 8.40 -10.40 6.60
N ILE A 119 7.45 -9.57 7.05
CA ILE A 119 7.64 -8.59 8.14
C ILE A 119 7.47 -9.25 9.53
N GLY A 120 6.80 -10.40 9.62
CA GLY A 120 6.75 -11.22 10.83
C GLY A 120 5.35 -11.42 11.43
N ARG A 121 5.27 -11.75 12.73
CA ARG A 121 4.01 -12.11 13.41
C ARG A 121 3.64 -11.14 14.54
N TYR A 122 2.51 -10.46 14.37
CA TYR A 122 2.08 -9.39 15.27
C TYR A 122 0.75 -9.69 15.96
N PRO A 123 0.57 -9.29 17.22
CA PRO A 123 -0.73 -9.36 17.89
C PRO A 123 -1.78 -8.53 17.14
N MET A 124 -2.98 -9.07 16.99
CA MET A 124 -4.11 -8.38 16.36
C MET A 124 -4.51 -7.09 17.08
N GLY A 125 -4.22 -6.98 18.37
CA GLY A 125 -4.38 -5.72 19.10
C GLY A 125 -3.57 -4.54 18.52
N LEU A 126 -2.54 -4.80 17.71
CA LEU A 126 -1.76 -3.76 17.02
C LEU A 126 -2.29 -3.40 15.63
N LEU A 127 -3.32 -4.07 15.12
CA LEU A 127 -3.81 -3.86 13.76
C LEU A 127 -4.25 -2.41 13.51
N ALA A 128 -4.98 -1.83 14.46
CA ALA A 128 -5.36 -0.41 14.41
C ALA A 128 -4.13 0.50 14.31
N SER A 129 -3.08 0.21 15.10
CA SER A 129 -1.83 0.97 15.07
C SER A 129 -1.08 0.82 13.75
N ALA A 130 -1.13 -0.36 13.12
CA ALA A 130 -0.51 -0.58 11.82
C ALA A 130 -1.18 0.29 10.73
N PHE A 131 -2.51 0.30 10.66
CA PHE A 131 -3.24 1.19 9.75
C PHE A 131 -3.05 2.67 10.09
N THR A 132 -3.01 3.03 11.38
CA THR A 132 -2.70 4.41 11.79
C THR A 132 -1.32 4.82 11.30
N PHE A 133 -0.30 3.97 11.48
CA PHE A 133 1.06 4.27 11.02
C PHE A 133 1.13 4.44 9.51
N ASP A 134 0.52 3.51 8.77
CA ASP A 134 0.40 3.56 7.32
C ASP A 134 -0.20 4.88 6.83
N HIS A 135 -1.36 5.24 7.38
CA HIS A 135 -2.03 6.50 7.04
C HIS A 135 -1.23 7.72 7.45
N HIS A 136 -0.61 7.70 8.63
CA HIS A 136 0.16 8.82 9.13
C HIS A 136 1.41 9.07 8.27
N VAL A 137 2.11 8.00 7.87
CA VAL A 137 3.25 8.11 6.97
C VAL A 137 2.79 8.64 5.62
N HIS A 138 1.71 8.13 5.04
CA HIS A 138 1.24 8.61 3.76
C HIS A 138 0.62 10.01 3.81
N LEU A 139 -0.09 10.40 4.85
CA LEU A 139 -0.64 11.75 5.00
C LEU A 139 0.46 12.80 5.17
N ARG A 140 1.56 12.46 5.85
CA ARG A 140 2.62 13.41 6.21
C ARG A 140 3.87 13.30 5.34
N ARG A 141 4.03 12.21 4.59
CA ARG A 141 5.11 11.99 3.61
C ARG A 141 4.61 11.99 2.17
N ALA A 142 3.30 11.82 1.89
CA ALA A 142 2.77 12.31 0.62
C ALA A 142 2.66 13.83 0.78
N GLU A 143 3.76 14.53 0.48
CA GLU A 143 3.85 15.97 0.53
C GLU A 143 2.77 16.61 -0.37
N LEU A 144 1.61 16.91 0.20
CA LEU A 144 0.80 18.06 -0.22
C LEU A 144 1.41 19.29 0.42
N ASP A 145 2.61 19.65 -0.03
CA ASP A 145 3.13 20.99 0.20
C ASP A 145 2.34 21.92 -0.71
N ARG A 146 1.16 22.36 -0.24
CA ARG A 146 0.52 23.52 -0.84
C ARG A 146 1.41 24.71 -0.42
N PRO A 147 2.13 25.37 -1.34
CA PRO A 147 2.77 26.62 -0.97
C PRO A 147 1.69 27.56 -0.42
N ALA A 148 2.00 28.26 0.67
CA ALA A 148 1.17 29.39 1.09
C ALA A 148 0.93 30.30 -0.14
N PRO A 149 -0.27 30.91 -0.28
CA PRO A 149 -0.55 31.78 -1.42
C PRO A 149 0.57 32.83 -1.58
N GLY A 150 1.37 32.72 -2.65
CA GLY A 150 2.49 33.62 -2.94
C GLY A 150 3.90 33.03 -2.89
N ALA A 151 4.11 31.76 -2.52
CA ALA A 151 5.43 31.14 -2.69
C ALA A 151 5.65 30.71 -4.15
N GLY A 152 6.78 31.12 -4.73
CA GLY A 152 7.16 30.79 -6.11
C GLY A 152 7.38 29.29 -6.35
N PRO A 153 7.61 28.87 -7.61
CA PRO A 153 7.63 27.46 -7.97
C PRO A 153 8.69 26.65 -7.21
N HIS A 154 8.26 25.52 -6.64
CA HIS A 154 9.14 24.57 -5.95
C HIS A 154 10.21 24.05 -6.92
N ARG A 155 11.48 24.31 -6.61
CA ARG A 155 12.62 23.68 -7.29
C ARG A 155 12.79 22.26 -6.74
N PRO A 156 12.83 21.22 -7.58
CA PRO A 156 13.21 19.89 -7.12
C PRO A 156 14.65 19.94 -6.58
N ARG A 157 14.84 19.47 -5.33
CA ARG A 157 16.19 19.31 -4.75
C ARG A 157 16.93 18.25 -5.56
N ARG A 158 17.95 18.67 -6.31
CA ARG A 158 18.93 17.76 -6.90
C ARG A 158 19.60 16.97 -5.77
N ARG A 159 19.39 15.66 -5.73
CA ARG A 159 20.15 14.75 -4.88
C ARG A 159 21.62 14.84 -5.32
N GLY A 160 22.46 15.41 -4.46
CA GLY A 160 23.89 15.54 -4.70
C GLY A 160 24.53 14.16 -4.90
N LEU A 161 25.06 13.93 -6.09
CA LEU A 161 26.11 12.95 -6.33
C LEU A 161 27.43 13.69 -6.17
N ASP A 162 28.01 13.65 -4.97
CA ASP A 162 29.40 14.02 -4.73
C ASP A 162 30.00 13.04 -3.69
N GLY A 163 30.06 11.78 -4.09
CA GLY A 163 30.93 10.78 -3.47
C GLY A 163 32.31 10.86 -4.13
N ARG A 164 33.11 11.81 -3.64
CA ARG A 164 34.49 12.06 -4.06
C ARG A 164 35.34 10.78 -3.93
N ALA A 165 35.86 10.30 -5.06
CA ALA A 165 36.89 9.27 -5.11
C ALA A 165 38.23 9.85 -4.63
N ALA A 166 38.84 9.16 -3.67
CA ALA A 166 40.26 9.18 -3.35
C ALA A 166 40.55 7.77 -2.82
N GLY A 167 41.54 7.00 -3.26
CA GLY A 167 42.67 7.12 -4.16
C GLY A 167 43.52 5.84 -3.93
N GLY A 168 44.36 5.43 -4.86
CA GLY A 168 45.37 4.39 -4.61
C GLY A 168 45.52 3.36 -5.73
N GLU A 169 46.60 3.50 -6.48
CA GLU A 169 47.07 2.69 -7.61
C GLU A 169 47.52 1.27 -7.20
N GLY A 170 47.56 0.33 -8.17
CA GLY A 170 48.30 -0.92 -8.00
C GLY A 170 47.98 -2.08 -8.96
N ALA A 171 48.62 -2.05 -10.14
CA ALA A 171 49.18 -3.18 -10.92
C ALA A 171 48.36 -4.46 -11.27
N ALA A 172 48.22 -4.63 -12.60
CA ALA A 172 48.48 -5.83 -13.42
C ALA A 172 48.09 -7.25 -12.95
N GLY A 173 47.26 -7.92 -13.75
CA GLY A 173 47.07 -9.37 -13.73
C GLY A 173 46.23 -9.85 -14.91
N ALA A 174 46.84 -10.60 -15.81
CA ALA A 174 46.27 -11.12 -17.04
C ALA A 174 45.32 -12.32 -16.83
N GLY A 175 44.47 -12.58 -17.82
CA GLY A 175 44.11 -13.95 -18.21
C GLY A 175 42.63 -14.34 -18.13
N GLY A 176 42.06 -14.68 -19.29
CA GLY A 176 40.87 -15.55 -19.46
C GLY A 176 39.54 -14.93 -19.05
N THR A 177 38.43 -15.10 -19.76
CA THR A 177 37.87 -16.41 -20.09
C THR A 177 36.54 -16.21 -20.84
N LEU A 178 36.42 -16.94 -21.94
CA LEU A 178 35.25 -17.63 -22.49
C LEU A 178 33.89 -16.93 -22.64
N ALA A 179 33.47 -16.96 -23.90
CA ALA A 179 32.08 -16.98 -24.35
C ALA A 179 31.23 -18.00 -23.59
N GLY A 180 30.03 -17.59 -23.19
CA GLY A 180 29.00 -18.45 -22.63
C GLY A 180 27.63 -17.88 -22.96
N GLY A 181 26.93 -18.51 -23.91
CA GLY A 181 25.57 -18.15 -24.32
C GLY A 181 24.56 -18.37 -23.19
N GLY A 182 23.71 -17.37 -22.97
CA GLY A 182 22.55 -17.43 -22.08
C GLY A 182 21.27 -17.35 -22.90
N ARG A 183 20.50 -18.44 -22.89
CA ARG A 183 19.27 -18.65 -23.64
C ARG A 183 18.14 -17.75 -23.12
N ASP A 184 17.38 -17.20 -24.05
CA ASP A 184 16.06 -16.62 -23.83
C ASP A 184 15.09 -17.70 -23.32
N ASP A 185 14.60 -17.58 -22.09
CA ASP A 185 13.43 -18.36 -21.60
C ASP A 185 12.25 -17.41 -21.40
N HIS A 186 11.55 -17.11 -22.50
CA HIS A 186 10.22 -16.52 -22.49
C HIS A 186 9.20 -17.52 -21.93
N ARG A 187 9.16 -17.69 -20.60
CA ARG A 187 8.06 -18.41 -19.94
C ARG A 187 6.79 -17.56 -19.93
N ARG A 188 5.86 -17.97 -20.81
CA ARG A 188 4.45 -17.58 -20.87
C ARG A 188 3.82 -17.54 -19.47
N ARG A 189 3.48 -16.33 -19.00
CA ARG A 189 2.60 -16.12 -17.84
C ARG A 189 1.18 -16.53 -18.23
N ARG A 190 0.65 -17.61 -17.63
CA ARG A 190 -0.78 -17.90 -17.66
C ARG A 190 -1.50 -16.82 -16.85
N ARG A 191 -2.29 -15.98 -17.53
CA ARG A 191 -3.25 -15.08 -16.87
C ARG A 191 -4.28 -15.93 -16.14
N LEU A 192 -4.43 -15.74 -14.84
CA LEU A 192 -5.59 -16.21 -14.10
C LEU A 192 -6.80 -15.36 -14.50
N PRO A 193 -8.00 -15.95 -14.64
CA PRO A 193 -9.19 -15.20 -15.02
C PRO A 193 -9.56 -14.17 -13.94
N ASP A 194 -9.90 -12.98 -14.40
CA ASP A 194 -10.45 -11.88 -13.62
C ASP A 194 -11.83 -12.28 -13.10
N LEU A 195 -11.94 -12.53 -11.79
CA LEU A 195 -13.21 -12.73 -11.11
C LEU A 195 -13.71 -11.34 -10.70
N GLY A 196 -14.49 -10.75 -11.60
CA GLY A 196 -15.04 -9.41 -11.46
C GLY A 196 -15.77 -9.18 -10.13
N ASP A 197 -15.66 -7.93 -9.67
CA ASP A 197 -16.32 -7.33 -8.50
C ASP A 197 -17.87 -7.32 -8.64
N ASP A 198 -18.54 -8.47 -8.59
CA ASP A 198 -20.00 -8.53 -8.44
C ASP A 198 -20.39 -8.68 -6.95
N PRO A 199 -20.92 -7.62 -6.31
CA PRO A 199 -21.38 -7.67 -4.92
C PRO A 199 -22.56 -8.63 -4.68
N ALA A 200 -23.22 -9.16 -5.72
CA ALA A 200 -24.34 -10.10 -5.59
C ALA A 200 -23.90 -11.58 -5.43
N ALA A 201 -22.65 -11.93 -5.78
CA ALA A 201 -22.18 -13.32 -5.76
C ALA A 201 -21.86 -13.84 -4.33
N VAL A 202 -21.51 -12.96 -3.40
CA VAL A 202 -21.15 -13.31 -2.01
C VAL A 202 -22.39 -13.72 -1.18
N ALA A 203 -23.60 -13.41 -1.63
CA ALA A 203 -24.84 -13.71 -0.91
C ALA A 203 -25.37 -15.15 -1.09
N ARG A 204 -24.78 -15.97 -1.97
CA ARG A 204 -25.29 -17.33 -2.28
C ARG A 204 -24.62 -18.49 -1.54
N LEU A 205 -23.66 -18.22 -0.67
CA LEU A 205 -23.09 -19.26 0.21
C LEU A 205 -23.81 -19.28 1.56
N ARG A 206 -25.05 -19.78 1.56
CA ARG A 206 -25.70 -20.24 2.80
C ARG A 206 -25.41 -21.74 2.98
N PRO A 207 -25.05 -22.21 4.19
CA PRO A 207 -24.93 -23.62 4.48
C PRO A 207 -26.32 -24.19 4.77
N GLY A 208 -26.73 -25.23 4.04
CA GLY A 208 -27.95 -25.99 4.34
C GLY A 208 -28.52 -26.73 3.13
N ASP A 209 -28.02 -27.94 2.87
CA ASP A 209 -28.82 -29.17 2.90
C ASP A 209 -27.94 -30.35 2.47
N ARG A 210 -27.71 -31.28 3.41
CA ARG A 210 -27.27 -32.63 3.08
C ARG A 210 -28.53 -33.50 3.11
N GLY A 211 -28.99 -33.89 1.93
CA GLY A 211 -29.74 -35.13 1.72
C GLY A 211 -28.78 -36.25 1.40
#